data_AF-A0AAJ1N2F0-F1
#
_entry.id   AF-A0AAJ1N2F0-F1
#
_cell.length_a   1.000
_cell.length_b   1.000
_cell.length_c   1.000
_cell.angle_alpha   90.00
_cell.angle_beta   90.00
_cell.angle_gamma   90.00
#
_symmetry.space_group_name_H-M   'P 1'
#
loop_
_entity.id
_entity.type
_entity.pdbx_description
1 polymer ?
#
loop_
_entity_poly.entity_id
_entity_poly.type
_entity_poly.pdbx_seq_one_letter_code
_entity_poly.pdbx_strand_id
1 'polypeptide(L)'
;MMFDQDSYLQRGYKTGWHDLINFLFYEFSSGETNEGCKTLRRIGQQLGELHTIENSSTLSQLEKNINTVLEVFNWGFVKMAPANSELLIMHCAWPHAPKSVNKKWRRASASILEGLYTQWLTSQGGNKSVPVLWNENATEDIFIFRYALFK
;
A
#
# COMPACT_ATOMS: atom_id res chain seq x y z
N MET A 1 -4.09 -4.03 33.49
CA MET A 1 -4.88 -4.19 32.26
C MET A 1 -3.90 -3.99 31.11
N MET A 2 -3.37 -5.08 30.55
CA MET A 2 -2.50 -5.01 29.36
C MET A 2 -3.40 -4.63 28.18
N PHE A 3 -3.14 -3.47 27.58
CA PHE A 3 -3.71 -3.16 26.28
C PHE A 3 -3.12 -4.15 25.28
N ASP A 4 -3.99 -4.89 24.61
CA ASP A 4 -3.63 -5.86 23.58
C ASP A 4 -2.94 -5.10 22.44
N GLN A 5 -1.61 -5.21 22.37
CA GLN A 5 -0.77 -4.41 21.48
C GLN A 5 -1.06 -4.73 20.00
N ASP A 6 -1.69 -5.87 19.74
CA ASP A 6 -2.10 -6.37 18.43
C ASP A 6 -3.34 -5.67 17.86
N SER A 7 -4.18 -5.04 18.69
CA SER A 7 -5.43 -4.40 18.22
C SER A 7 -5.18 -3.18 17.32
N TYR A 8 -4.01 -2.56 17.42
CA TYR A 8 -3.62 -1.41 16.58
C TYR A 8 -3.15 -1.81 15.18
N LEU A 9 -2.86 -3.10 14.97
CA LEU A 9 -2.38 -3.64 13.69
C LEU A 9 -3.49 -4.23 12.84
N GLN A 10 -4.75 -4.23 13.30
CA GLN A 10 -5.84 -4.89 12.59
C GLN A 10 -7.05 -3.98 12.48
N ARG A 11 -7.40 -3.58 11.25
CA ARG A 11 -8.64 -2.86 10.98
C ARG A 11 -9.77 -3.83 10.65
N GLY A 12 -10.94 -3.61 11.25
CA GLY A 12 -12.16 -4.32 10.88
C GLY A 12 -12.58 -4.00 9.43
N TYR A 13 -13.28 -4.93 8.78
CA TYR A 13 -13.79 -4.77 7.41
C TYR A 13 -15.28 -5.10 7.33
N LYS A 14 -15.94 -4.68 6.24
CA LYS A 14 -17.34 -5.02 5.95
C LYS A 14 -17.41 -6.25 5.03
N THR A 15 -18.11 -7.29 5.47
CA THR A 15 -18.38 -8.50 4.67
C THR A 15 -19.14 -8.16 3.37
N GLY A 16 -18.98 -8.97 2.33
CA GLY A 16 -19.56 -8.73 1.00
C GLY A 16 -18.57 -8.04 0.05
N TRP A 17 -18.35 -6.73 0.21
CA TRP A 17 -17.37 -6.00 -0.61
C TRP A 17 -15.97 -6.57 -0.44
N HIS A 18 -15.60 -6.88 0.80
CA HIS A 18 -14.28 -7.45 1.09
C HIS A 18 -14.09 -8.84 0.50
N ASP A 19 -15.16 -9.66 0.50
CA ASP A 19 -15.16 -11.00 -0.11
C ASP A 19 -15.03 -10.91 -1.63
N LEU A 20 -15.75 -9.98 -2.27
CA LEU A 20 -15.62 -9.70 -3.69
C LEU A 20 -14.19 -9.31 -4.07
N ILE A 21 -13.57 -8.38 -3.34
CA ILE A 21 -12.17 -7.97 -3.57
C ILE A 21 -11.24 -9.17 -3.39
N ASN A 22 -11.47 -10.03 -2.40
CA ASN A 22 -10.65 -11.23 -2.21
C ASN A 22 -10.72 -12.18 -3.42
N PHE A 23 -11.89 -12.38 -4.01
CA PHE A 23 -12.02 -13.17 -5.24
C PHE A 23 -11.30 -12.50 -6.42
N LEU A 24 -11.45 -11.19 -6.62
CA LEU A 24 -10.74 -10.46 -7.67
C LEU A 24 -9.22 -10.56 -7.49
N PHE A 25 -8.73 -10.34 -6.27
CA PHE A 25 -7.31 -10.48 -5.94
C PHE A 25 -6.81 -11.88 -6.22
N TYR A 26 -7.59 -12.91 -5.89
CA TYR A 26 -7.26 -14.29 -6.22
C TYR A 26 -7.09 -14.47 -7.74
N GLU A 27 -8.03 -14.02 -8.56
CA GLU A 27 -7.93 -14.14 -10.03
C GLU A 27 -6.70 -13.42 -10.58
N PHE A 28 -6.47 -12.17 -10.21
CA PHE A 28 -5.32 -11.39 -10.69
C PHE A 28 -3.95 -11.90 -10.22
N SER A 29 -3.89 -12.67 -9.13
CA SER A 29 -2.64 -13.20 -8.59
C SER A 29 -2.47 -14.71 -8.80
N SER A 30 -3.42 -15.37 -9.47
CA SER A 30 -3.36 -16.81 -9.79
C SER A 30 -2.72 -17.11 -11.14
N GLY A 31 -2.54 -16.11 -12.00
CA GLY A 31 -1.87 -16.30 -13.30
C GLY A 31 -0.39 -16.66 -13.16
N GLU A 32 0.13 -17.43 -14.12
CA GLU A 32 1.55 -17.80 -14.18
C GLU A 32 2.46 -16.61 -14.51
N THR A 33 1.90 -15.56 -15.12
CA THR A 33 2.61 -14.34 -15.50
C THR A 33 2.37 -13.20 -14.50
N ASN A 34 3.22 -12.16 -14.56
CA ASN A 34 3.08 -10.98 -13.69
C ASN A 34 2.03 -9.96 -14.20
N GLU A 35 1.26 -10.27 -15.25
CA GLU A 35 0.33 -9.33 -15.90
C GLU A 35 -0.82 -8.89 -14.99
N GLY A 36 -1.31 -9.78 -14.12
CA GLY A 36 -2.33 -9.42 -13.15
C GLY A 36 -1.82 -8.45 -12.09
N CYS A 37 -0.59 -8.63 -11.59
CA CYS A 37 0.03 -7.66 -10.68
C CYS A 37 0.31 -6.31 -11.36
N LYS A 38 0.71 -6.29 -12.64
CA LYS A 38 0.83 -5.05 -13.43
C LYS A 38 -0.52 -4.33 -13.55
N THR A 39 -1.60 -5.08 -13.78
CA THR A 39 -2.96 -4.54 -13.84
C THR A 39 -3.39 -3.96 -12.50
N LEU A 40 -3.12 -4.64 -11.38
CA LEU A 40 -3.38 -4.13 -10.04
C LEU A 40 -2.58 -2.85 -9.75
N ARG A 41 -1.30 -2.77 -10.13
CA ARG A 41 -0.53 -1.52 -10.03
C ARG A 41 -1.19 -0.36 -10.79
N ARG A 42 -1.69 -0.60 -12.01
CA ARG A 42 -2.41 0.42 -12.78
C ARG A 42 -3.70 0.86 -12.07
N ILE A 43 -4.45 -0.07 -11.48
CA ILE A 43 -5.64 0.26 -10.67
C ILE A 43 -5.24 1.12 -9.47
N GLY A 44 -4.14 0.78 -8.78
CA GLY A 44 -3.58 1.59 -7.69
C GLY A 44 -3.24 3.01 -8.12
N GLN A 45 -2.64 3.18 -9.30
CA GLN A 45 -2.35 4.51 -9.86
C GLN A 45 -3.64 5.30 -10.12
N GLN A 46 -4.65 4.67 -10.73
CA GLN A 46 -5.96 5.31 -10.97
C GLN A 46 -6.65 5.72 -9.66
N LEU A 47 -6.54 4.91 -8.60
CA LEU A 47 -7.02 5.28 -7.28
C LEU A 47 -6.29 6.52 -6.74
N GLY A 48 -4.97 6.62 -6.93
CA GLY A 48 -4.18 7.78 -6.52
C GLY A 48 -4.47 9.05 -7.32
N GLU A 49 -4.87 8.91 -8.58
CA GLU A 49 -5.37 10.02 -9.42
C GLU A 49 -6.73 10.52 -8.95
N LEU A 50 -7.63 9.59 -8.61
CA LEU A 50 -8.97 9.90 -8.12
C LEU A 50 -8.95 10.52 -6.71
N HIS A 51 -8.10 9.98 -5.84
CA HIS A 51 -7.96 10.40 -4.45
C HIS A 51 -6.60 11.05 -4.25
N THR A 52 -6.51 12.31 -4.66
CA THR A 52 -5.27 13.09 -4.56
C THR A 52 -4.93 13.41 -3.12
N ILE A 53 -3.63 13.59 -2.87
CA ILE A 53 -3.09 14.13 -1.62
C ILE A 53 -2.74 15.60 -1.81
N GLU A 54 -2.83 16.38 -0.74
CA GLU A 54 -2.40 17.77 -0.74
C GLU A 54 -0.88 17.89 -0.94
N ASN A 55 -0.45 19.03 -1.51
CA ASN A 55 0.96 19.34 -1.71
C ASN A 55 1.71 19.39 -0.37
N SER A 56 2.87 18.74 -0.34
CA SER A 56 3.66 18.52 0.87
C SER A 56 5.06 19.10 0.71
N SER A 57 5.45 20.02 1.59
CA SER A 57 6.81 20.61 1.57
C SER A 57 7.82 19.87 2.46
N THR A 58 7.35 18.94 3.29
CA THR A 58 8.19 18.13 4.18
C THR A 58 7.74 16.68 4.16
N LEU A 59 8.64 15.76 4.52
CA LEU A 59 8.32 14.34 4.62
C LEU A 59 7.22 14.07 5.67
N SER A 60 7.20 14.83 6.78
CA SER A 60 6.16 14.70 7.80
C SER A 60 4.78 15.13 7.28
N GLN A 61 4.72 16.20 6.47
CA GLN A 61 3.48 16.62 5.83
C GLN A 61 2.99 15.58 4.81
N LEU A 62 3.92 14.99 4.05
CA LEU A 62 3.61 13.93 3.10
C LEU A 62 3.01 12.69 3.80
N GLU A 63 3.64 12.23 4.88
CA GLU A 63 3.12 11.14 5.71
C GLU A 63 1.71 11.47 6.23
N LYS A 64 1.50 12.69 6.75
CA LYS A 64 0.20 13.14 7.25
C LYS A 64 -0.87 13.16 6.15
N ASN A 65 -0.55 13.68 4.97
CA ASN A 65 -1.49 13.81 3.86
C ASN A 65 -1.90 12.45 3.31
N ILE A 66 -0.95 11.51 3.17
CA ILE A 66 -1.22 10.13 2.80
C ILE A 66 -2.13 9.46 3.86
N ASN A 67 -1.78 9.60 5.14
CA ASN A 67 -2.56 8.99 6.23
C ASN A 67 -3.99 9.52 6.31
N THR A 68 -4.22 10.77 5.94
CA THR A 68 -5.57 11.34 5.90
C THR A 68 -6.46 10.59 4.90
N VAL A 69 -5.92 10.25 3.72
CA VAL A 69 -6.67 9.49 2.70
C VAL A 69 -6.84 8.02 3.12
N LEU A 70 -5.78 7.39 3.65
CA LEU A 70 -5.85 5.99 4.10
C LEU A 70 -6.86 5.80 5.25
N GLU A 71 -7.01 6.79 6.13
CA GLU A 71 -8.02 6.76 7.19
C GLU A 71 -9.45 6.73 6.61
N VAL A 72 -9.73 7.54 5.59
CA VAL A 72 -11.04 7.57 4.91
C VAL A 72 -11.37 6.21 4.29
N PHE A 73 -10.38 5.51 3.73
CA PHE A 73 -10.56 4.17 3.19
C PHE A 73 -10.65 3.08 4.25
N ASN A 74 -10.27 3.41 5.49
CA ASN A 74 -10.03 2.44 6.56
C ASN A 74 -8.94 1.42 6.16
N TRP A 75 -7.86 1.90 5.52
CA TRP A 75 -6.77 1.11 4.95
C TRP A 75 -5.48 1.19 5.78
N GLY A 76 -5.57 1.46 7.08
CA GLY A 76 -4.37 1.51 7.93
C GLY A 76 -3.70 2.87 7.95
N PHE A 77 -2.38 2.89 8.08
CA PHE A 77 -1.55 4.10 8.08
C PHE A 77 -0.13 3.77 7.61
N VAL A 78 0.64 4.79 7.26
CA VAL A 78 2.05 4.70 6.90
C VAL A 78 2.95 5.45 7.88
N LYS A 79 4.18 4.94 8.00
CA LYS A 79 5.34 5.64 8.52
C LYS A 79 6.39 5.76 7.43
N MET A 80 6.98 6.95 7.31
CA MET A 80 7.94 7.26 6.26
C MET A 80 9.28 7.64 6.87
N ALA A 81 10.35 7.07 6.33
CA ALA A 81 11.70 7.36 6.79
C ALA A 81 12.67 7.47 5.62
N PRO A 82 13.59 8.45 5.63
CA PRO A 82 14.70 8.46 4.69
C PRO A 82 15.65 7.30 5.02
N ALA A 83 16.15 6.61 3.99
CA ALA A 83 17.13 5.55 4.13
C ALA A 83 18.19 5.66 3.02
N ASN A 84 19.33 6.26 3.34
CA ASN A 84 20.41 6.53 2.37
C ASN A 84 19.91 7.30 1.13
N SER A 85 19.86 6.66 -0.04
CA SER A 85 19.35 7.24 -1.31
C SER A 85 17.93 6.78 -1.63
N GLU A 86 17.21 6.27 -0.63
CA GLU A 86 15.87 5.75 -0.74
C GLU A 86 14.93 6.43 0.27
N LEU A 87 13.64 6.34 -0.03
CA LEU A 87 12.56 6.62 0.89
C LEU A 87 11.87 5.29 1.23
N LEU A 88 11.77 4.99 2.51
CA LEU A 88 11.03 3.84 3.03
C LEU A 88 9.61 4.26 3.38
N ILE A 89 8.65 3.41 3.00
CA ILE A 89 7.24 3.54 3.36
C ILE A 89 6.84 2.25 4.07
N MET A 90 6.61 2.33 5.37
CA MET A 90 6.12 1.23 6.19
C MET A 90 4.61 1.38 6.33
N HIS A 91 3.84 0.49 5.70
CA HIS A 91 2.40 0.48 5.78
C HIS A 91 1.92 -0.55 6.80
N CYS A 92 1.12 -0.09 7.74
CA CYS A 92 0.64 -0.83 8.90
C CYS A 92 -0.89 -0.90 8.89
N ALA A 93 -1.43 -1.94 9.52
CA ALA A 93 -2.88 -2.11 9.72
C ALA A 93 -3.70 -2.20 8.43
N TRP A 94 -3.14 -2.85 7.40
CA TRP A 94 -3.88 -3.20 6.19
C TRP A 94 -5.01 -4.20 6.50
N PRO A 95 -6.19 -4.11 5.87
CA PRO A 95 -7.25 -5.09 6.04
C PRO A 95 -6.82 -6.54 5.75
N HIS A 96 -7.16 -7.45 6.66
CA HIS A 96 -6.83 -8.88 6.55
C HIS A 96 -7.61 -9.55 5.44
N ALA A 97 -7.11 -10.65 4.86
CA ALA A 97 -7.92 -11.49 3.99
C ALA A 97 -9.16 -12.03 4.76
N PRO A 98 -10.33 -12.22 4.10
CA PRO A 98 -11.53 -12.76 4.77
C PRO A 98 -11.35 -14.15 5.41
N LYS A 99 -10.33 -14.91 4.98
CA LYS A 99 -9.88 -16.18 5.56
C LYS A 99 -8.35 -16.14 5.71
N SER A 100 -7.80 -16.95 6.63
CA SER A 100 -6.38 -17.00 7.05
C SER A 100 -5.35 -16.64 5.97
N VAL A 101 -4.24 -16.00 6.40
CA VAL A 101 -3.09 -15.51 5.62
C VAL A 101 -2.98 -16.13 4.22
N ASN A 102 -3.40 -15.37 3.22
CA ASN A 102 -3.33 -15.75 1.83
C ASN A 102 -2.21 -14.96 1.13
N LYS A 103 -1.13 -15.65 0.71
CA LYS A 103 -0.02 -15.03 -0.04
C LYS A 103 -0.51 -14.27 -1.28
N LYS A 104 -1.58 -14.74 -1.91
CA LYS A 104 -2.23 -14.09 -3.05
C LYS A 104 -2.88 -12.76 -2.65
N TRP A 105 -3.62 -12.73 -1.54
CA TRP A 105 -4.17 -11.50 -0.98
C TRP A 105 -3.07 -10.48 -0.70
N ARG A 106 -1.99 -10.93 -0.03
CA ARG A 106 -0.86 -10.07 0.33
C ARG A 106 -0.20 -9.47 -0.92
N ARG A 107 0.14 -10.30 -1.91
CA ARG A 107 0.77 -9.87 -3.16
C ARG A 107 -0.12 -8.92 -3.97
N ALA A 108 -1.42 -9.21 -4.06
CA ALA A 108 -2.37 -8.35 -4.76
C ALA A 108 -2.53 -6.99 -4.05
N SER A 109 -2.64 -7.01 -2.71
CA SER A 109 -2.68 -5.81 -1.88
C SER A 109 -1.43 -4.95 -2.07
N ALA A 110 -0.25 -5.56 -1.99
CA ALA A 110 1.01 -4.87 -2.25
C ALA A 110 1.04 -4.25 -3.65
N SER A 111 0.56 -4.96 -4.68
CA SER A 111 0.53 -4.45 -6.05
C SER A 111 -0.38 -3.21 -6.20
N ILE A 112 -1.56 -3.19 -5.55
CA ILE A 112 -2.41 -1.98 -5.49
C ILE A 112 -1.64 -0.83 -4.82
N LEU A 113 -1.03 -1.10 -3.66
CA LEU A 113 -0.32 -0.09 -2.87
C LEU A 113 0.92 0.47 -3.59
N GLU A 114 1.67 -0.37 -4.32
CA GLU A 114 2.79 0.06 -5.19
C GLU A 114 2.32 1.14 -6.18
N GLY A 115 1.21 0.87 -6.87
CA GLY A 115 0.62 1.81 -7.82
C GLY A 115 0.16 3.11 -7.16
N LEU A 116 -0.54 2.99 -6.04
CA LEU A 116 -1.07 4.11 -5.27
C LEU A 116 0.04 5.03 -4.78
N TYR A 117 1.06 4.48 -4.12
CA TYR A 117 2.19 5.27 -3.63
C TYR A 117 3.03 5.85 -4.75
N THR A 118 3.22 5.12 -5.86
CA THR A 118 3.92 5.66 -7.03
C THR A 118 3.23 6.90 -7.56
N GLN A 119 1.89 6.86 -7.68
CA GLN A 119 1.12 7.99 -8.16
C GLN A 119 1.18 9.18 -7.20
N TRP A 120 1.04 8.94 -5.90
CA TRP A 120 1.14 10.02 -4.91
C TRP A 120 2.54 10.64 -4.85
N LEU A 121 3.62 9.84 -4.84
CA LEU A 121 4.97 10.43 -4.88
C LEU A 121 5.22 11.21 -6.17
N THR A 122 4.72 10.71 -7.30
CA THR A 122 4.82 11.40 -8.59
C THR A 122 4.11 12.76 -8.56
N SER A 123 2.92 12.85 -7.95
CA SER A 123 2.17 14.11 -7.87
C SER A 123 2.87 15.16 -6.99
N GLN A 124 3.75 14.73 -6.07
CA GLN A 124 4.56 15.60 -5.22
C GLN A 124 5.91 15.99 -5.85
N GLY A 125 6.11 15.69 -7.15
CA GLY A 125 7.36 16.00 -7.86
C GLY A 125 8.40 14.88 -7.82
N GLY A 126 8.04 13.67 -7.38
CA GLY A 126 8.86 12.47 -7.53
C GLY A 126 9.13 12.13 -8.99
N ASN A 127 10.25 11.47 -9.26
CA ASN A 127 10.62 10.99 -10.59
C ASN A 127 9.61 9.94 -11.10
N LYS A 128 8.92 10.25 -12.21
CA LYS A 128 7.91 9.42 -12.87
C LYS A 128 8.44 8.06 -13.35
N SER A 129 9.73 7.95 -13.60
CA SER A 129 10.39 6.73 -14.06
C SER A 129 10.77 5.79 -12.92
N VAL A 130 10.61 6.22 -11.67
CA VAL A 130 10.97 5.44 -10.48
C VAL A 130 9.68 4.98 -9.79
N PRO A 131 9.35 3.67 -9.84
CA PRO A 131 8.20 3.15 -9.12
C PRO A 131 8.51 2.98 -7.62
N VAL A 132 7.45 3.02 -6.81
CA VAL A 132 7.47 2.49 -5.45
C VAL A 132 7.31 0.97 -5.53
N LEU A 133 8.25 0.22 -4.93
CA LEU A 133 8.28 -1.23 -4.99
C LEU A 133 8.17 -1.87 -3.60
N TRP A 134 7.38 -2.94 -3.50
CA TRP A 134 7.24 -3.71 -2.27
C TRP A 134 8.47 -4.61 -2.04
N ASN A 135 8.98 -4.59 -0.81
CA ASN A 135 9.97 -5.54 -0.33
C ASN A 135 9.27 -6.77 0.28
N GLU A 136 9.13 -7.83 -0.50
CA GLU A 136 8.44 -9.07 -0.13
C GLU A 136 9.04 -9.76 1.12
N ASN A 137 10.31 -9.53 1.43
CA ASN A 137 11.04 -10.21 2.51
C ASN A 137 10.90 -9.56 3.89
N ALA A 138 10.08 -8.51 4.03
CA ALA A 138 10.26 -7.56 5.11
C ALA A 138 9.52 -7.87 6.42
N THR A 139 8.45 -8.69 6.40
CA THR A 139 7.65 -9.24 7.55
C THR A 139 6.24 -9.65 7.06
N GLU A 140 5.47 -10.39 7.86
CA GLU A 140 4.07 -10.77 7.54
C GLU A 140 3.02 -9.73 7.94
N ASP A 141 3.32 -8.84 8.89
CA ASP A 141 2.30 -7.93 9.47
C ASP A 141 2.31 -6.51 8.88
N ILE A 142 3.42 -6.10 8.26
CA ILE A 142 3.57 -4.78 7.64
C ILE A 142 4.03 -4.89 6.20
N PHE A 143 3.63 -3.97 5.34
CA PHE A 143 4.19 -3.85 4.00
C PHE A 143 5.30 -2.81 4.02
N ILE A 144 6.51 -3.17 3.59
CA ILE A 144 7.61 -2.23 3.46
C ILE A 144 7.83 -1.95 1.98
N PHE A 145 7.70 -0.70 1.58
CA PHE A 145 7.97 -0.25 0.23
C PHE A 145 9.22 0.63 0.18
N ARG A 146 9.87 0.62 -0.98
CA ARG A 146 11.07 1.41 -1.27
C ARG A 146 10.81 2.28 -2.48
N TYR A 147 11.24 3.53 -2.39
CA TYR A 147 11.36 4.46 -3.50
C TYR A 147 12.83 4.89 -3.58
N ALA A 148 13.55 4.41 -4.59
CA ALA A 148 14.98 4.64 -4.74
C ALA A 148 15.25 5.47 -5.99
N LEU A 149 15.84 6.65 -5.83
CA LEU A 149 16.32 7.42 -6.99
C LEU A 149 17.59 6.74 -7.50
N PHE A 150 17.52 6.09 -8.67
CA PHE A 150 18.72 5.65 -9.36
C PHE A 150 19.58 6.90 -9.69
N LYS A 151 20.84 6.89 -9.24
CA LYS A 151 21.82 7.94 -9.59
C LYS A 151 22.28 7.79 -11.03
#